data_AF-A0A0G1P866-F1
#
_entry.id   AF-A0A0G1P866-F1
#
_cell.length_a   1.000
_cell.length_b   1.000
_cell.length_c   1.000
_cell.angle_alpha   90.00
_cell.angle_beta   90.00
_cell.angle_gamma   90.00
#
_symmetry.space_group_name_H-M   'P 1'
#
loop_
_entity.id
_entity.type
_entity.pdbx_description
1 polymer ?
#
loop_
_entity_poly.entity_id
_entity_poly.type
_entity_poly.pdbx_seq_one_letter_code
_entity_poly.pdbx_strand_id
1 'polypeptide(L)'
;MNTQGLMVKDLKQFLKLVIKPILNNPDSLRKSKKWKNIGLSSRECLGLFLICIAGRELTGEDWTISSDPETDDGIVVCRTPPREGEAFATEQTYVPSFTPGYIDDLVLEAIKVKSSRGSDYGKDRHLIIYCGKAGSLDLQLIKREIASNDIFSSFWVIARMSPKKWEFIVSNIKGTSDEPTAFQIIIHSDFKDWGIKSLGRL
;
A
#
# COMPACT_ATOMS: atom_id res chain seq x y z
N MET A 1 17.52 -24.72 2.71
CA MET A 1 16.97 -24.01 3.89
C MET A 1 15.66 -23.38 3.46
N ASN A 2 14.55 -23.68 4.14
CA ASN A 2 13.23 -23.14 3.80
C ASN A 2 13.15 -21.66 4.25
N THR A 3 13.45 -20.75 3.35
CA THR A 3 13.27 -19.30 3.50
C THR A 3 11.89 -18.87 3.00
N GLN A 4 10.83 -19.48 3.53
CA GLN A 4 9.50 -18.86 3.40
C GLN A 4 9.36 -17.85 4.53
N GLY A 5 9.37 -16.56 4.18
CA GLY A 5 8.92 -15.50 5.08
C GLY A 5 7.52 -15.79 5.62
N LEU A 6 7.12 -15.08 6.68
CA LEU A 6 5.83 -15.32 7.33
C LEU A 6 4.69 -14.82 6.44
N MET A 7 4.23 -15.70 5.55
CA MET A 7 3.19 -15.41 4.57
C MET A 7 1.80 -15.45 5.21
N VAL A 8 0.99 -14.43 4.91
CA VAL A 8 -0.40 -14.36 5.33
C VAL A 8 -1.23 -15.37 4.54
N LYS A 9 -1.85 -16.30 5.26
CA LYS A 9 -2.69 -17.36 4.66
C LYS A 9 -4.10 -16.87 4.32
N ASP A 10 -4.65 -15.98 5.15
CA ASP A 10 -6.02 -15.48 5.05
C ASP A 10 -6.07 -13.98 5.36
N LEU A 11 -6.40 -13.16 4.36
CA LEU A 11 -6.53 -11.72 4.52
C LEU A 11 -7.68 -11.30 5.44
N LYS A 12 -8.77 -12.06 5.55
CA LYS A 12 -9.87 -11.77 6.49
C LYS A 12 -9.43 -12.00 7.94
N GLN A 13 -8.65 -13.06 8.16
CA GLN A 13 -8.05 -13.28 9.48
C GLN A 13 -7.01 -12.19 9.80
N PHE A 14 -6.21 -11.78 8.81
CA PHE A 14 -5.25 -10.68 8.96
C PHE A 14 -5.94 -9.34 9.27
N LEU A 15 -7.07 -9.05 8.61
CA LEU A 15 -7.91 -7.90 8.90
C LEU A 15 -8.30 -7.87 10.38
N LYS A 16 -8.83 -8.99 10.88
CA LYS A 16 -9.33 -9.09 12.26
C LYS A 16 -8.23 -9.02 13.31
N LEU A 17 -7.09 -9.67 13.07
CA LEU A 17 -6.04 -9.85 14.09
C LEU A 17 -4.98 -8.76 14.05
N VAL A 18 -4.71 -8.16 12.89
CA VAL A 18 -3.61 -7.21 12.69
C VAL A 18 -4.13 -5.82 12.31
N ILE A 19 -4.96 -5.72 11.26
CA ILE A 19 -5.43 -4.41 10.77
C ILE A 19 -6.38 -3.74 11.74
N LYS A 20 -7.31 -4.49 12.37
CA LYS A 20 -8.25 -3.93 13.34
C LYS A 20 -7.55 -3.22 14.51
N PRO A 21 -6.57 -3.82 15.21
CA PRO A 21 -5.79 -3.11 16.21
C PRO A 21 -5.03 -1.89 15.69
N ILE A 22 -4.52 -1.94 14.45
CA ILE A 22 -3.84 -0.80 13.82
C ILE A 22 -4.80 0.37 13.67
N LEU A 23 -5.96 0.14 13.05
CA LEU A 23 -6.94 1.20 12.77
C LEU A 23 -7.60 1.74 14.05
N ASN A 24 -7.86 0.91 15.05
CA ASN A 24 -8.44 1.36 16.32
C ASN A 24 -7.45 2.09 17.24
N ASN A 25 -6.15 2.10 16.92
CA ASN A 25 -5.14 2.80 17.70
C ASN A 25 -4.53 3.96 16.89
N PRO A 26 -4.86 5.23 17.19
CA PRO A 26 -4.39 6.39 16.42
C PRO A 26 -2.86 6.54 16.40
N ASP A 27 -2.15 5.97 17.38
CA ASP A 27 -0.70 6.01 17.45
C ASP A 27 0.00 4.87 16.69
N SER A 28 -0.71 3.83 16.26
CA SER A 28 -0.08 2.61 15.74
C SER A 28 0.78 2.88 14.50
N LEU A 29 0.25 3.70 13.59
CA LEU A 29 0.90 4.10 12.34
C LEU A 29 2.05 5.08 12.59
N ARG A 30 1.93 5.93 13.61
CA ARG A 30 2.98 6.88 14.02
C ARG A 30 4.16 6.15 14.66
N LYS A 31 3.90 5.25 15.60
CA LYS A 31 4.93 4.48 16.33
C LYS A 31 5.51 3.37 15.48
N SER A 32 4.78 2.88 14.47
CA SER A 32 5.24 1.90 13.50
C SER A 32 5.83 0.63 14.12
N LYS A 33 5.26 0.17 15.23
CA LYS A 33 5.76 -1.01 15.94
C LYS A 33 5.68 -2.25 15.04
N LYS A 34 6.75 -3.05 15.02
CA LYS A 34 6.79 -4.37 14.36
C LYS A 34 5.86 -5.36 15.07
N TRP A 35 5.13 -6.13 14.29
CA TRP A 35 4.28 -7.22 14.74
C TRP A 35 5.11 -8.50 14.77
N LYS A 36 5.39 -9.03 15.97
CA LYS A 36 6.31 -10.17 16.17
C LYS A 36 5.98 -11.39 15.31
N ASN A 37 4.71 -11.64 15.02
CA ASN A 37 4.24 -12.83 14.32
C ASN A 37 4.29 -12.72 12.78
N ILE A 38 4.63 -11.55 12.23
CA ILE A 38 4.74 -11.34 10.78
C ILE A 38 6.02 -10.57 10.40
N GLY A 39 6.75 -9.98 11.36
CA GLY A 39 7.98 -9.23 11.10
C GLY A 39 7.77 -7.80 10.59
N LEU A 40 6.55 -7.47 10.17
CA LEU A 40 6.21 -6.19 9.53
C LEU A 40 5.74 -5.13 10.53
N SER A 41 6.02 -3.87 10.22
CA SER A 41 5.50 -2.73 10.96
C SER A 41 4.01 -2.49 10.70
N SER A 42 3.36 -1.74 11.60
CA SER A 42 1.94 -1.37 11.43
C SER A 42 1.66 -0.60 10.13
N ARG A 43 2.64 0.18 9.64
CA ARG A 43 2.53 0.91 8.36
C ARG A 43 2.55 -0.07 7.20
N GLU A 44 3.51 -1.00 7.22
CA GLU A 44 3.65 -2.04 6.20
C GLU A 44 2.43 -2.94 6.13
N CYS A 45 1.96 -3.42 7.27
CA CYS A 45 0.76 -4.26 7.35
C CYS A 45 -0.44 -3.58 6.68
N LEU A 46 -0.70 -2.31 6.99
CA LEU A 46 -1.85 -1.59 6.43
C LEU A 46 -1.68 -1.30 4.94
N GLY A 47 -0.51 -0.81 4.52
CA GLY A 47 -0.22 -0.50 3.13
C GLY A 47 -0.34 -1.73 2.22
N LEU A 48 0.30 -2.83 2.62
CA LEU A 48 0.29 -4.08 1.86
C LEU A 48 -1.09 -4.73 1.85
N PHE A 49 -1.84 -4.66 2.95
CA PHE A 49 -3.21 -5.16 2.99
C PHE A 49 -4.10 -4.45 1.97
N LEU A 50 -4.05 -3.12 1.93
CA LEU A 50 -4.84 -2.33 1.00
C LEU A 50 -4.43 -2.56 -0.46
N ILE A 51 -3.13 -2.72 -0.73
CA ILE A 51 -2.64 -3.05 -2.08
C ILE A 51 -2.99 -4.47 -2.49
N CYS A 52 -2.95 -5.46 -1.59
CA CYS A 52 -3.38 -6.81 -1.91
C CYS A 52 -4.86 -6.85 -2.32
N ILE A 53 -5.72 -6.07 -1.64
CA ILE A 53 -7.13 -5.94 -2.00
C ILE A 53 -7.26 -5.31 -3.40
N ALA A 54 -6.58 -4.20 -3.66
CA ALA A 54 -6.60 -3.55 -4.97
C ALA A 54 -6.03 -4.43 -6.09
N GLY A 55 -4.94 -5.16 -5.83
CA GLY A 55 -4.29 -6.07 -6.77
C GLY A 55 -5.18 -7.26 -7.13
N ARG A 56 -5.87 -7.84 -6.13
CA ARG A 56 -6.88 -8.89 -6.35
C ARG A 56 -8.00 -8.42 -7.27
N GLU A 57 -8.52 -7.22 -7.04
CA GLU A 57 -9.56 -6.63 -7.90
C GLU A 57 -9.05 -6.35 -9.32
N LEU A 58 -7.81 -5.84 -9.43
CA LEU A 58 -7.21 -5.48 -10.72
C LEU A 58 -6.92 -6.69 -11.62
N THR A 59 -6.46 -7.80 -11.01
CA THR A 59 -5.90 -8.94 -11.75
C THR A 59 -6.77 -10.19 -11.71
N GLY A 60 -7.69 -10.28 -10.74
CA GLY A 60 -8.42 -11.52 -10.45
C GLY A 60 -7.57 -12.58 -9.74
N GLU A 61 -6.31 -12.29 -9.39
CA GLU A 61 -5.37 -13.24 -8.78
C GLU A 61 -5.33 -13.11 -7.25
N ASP A 62 -4.91 -14.18 -6.58
CA ASP A 62 -4.83 -14.28 -5.13
C ASP A 62 -3.51 -13.70 -4.59
N TRP A 63 -3.46 -12.37 -4.51
CA TRP A 63 -2.33 -11.62 -3.92
C TRP A 63 -2.37 -11.62 -2.39
N THR A 64 -1.26 -11.91 -1.74
CA THR A 64 -1.14 -11.88 -0.27
C THR A 64 0.14 -11.19 0.22
N ILE A 65 0.27 -11.03 1.53
CA ILE A 65 1.40 -10.35 2.18
C ILE A 65 2.41 -11.41 2.67
N SER A 66 3.70 -11.13 2.52
CA SER A 66 4.77 -11.87 3.20
C SER A 66 5.81 -10.90 3.72
N SER A 67 6.62 -11.34 4.68
CA SER A 67 7.93 -10.72 4.93
C SER A 67 8.94 -11.23 3.90
N ASP A 68 9.83 -10.37 3.45
CA ASP A 68 11.01 -10.73 2.70
C ASP A 68 12.02 -11.42 3.64
N PRO A 69 12.46 -12.66 3.36
CA PRO A 69 13.45 -13.35 4.18
C PRO A 69 14.85 -12.70 4.15
N GLU A 70 15.15 -11.85 3.16
CA GLU A 70 16.46 -11.21 3.00
C GLU A 70 16.52 -9.83 3.63
N THR A 71 15.44 -9.04 3.50
CA THR A 71 15.44 -7.62 3.86
C THR A 71 14.56 -7.29 5.08
N ASP A 72 13.79 -8.25 5.60
CA ASP A 72 12.74 -8.04 6.62
C ASP A 72 11.61 -7.09 6.19
N ASP A 73 11.65 -6.56 4.96
CA ASP A 73 10.64 -5.66 4.40
C ASP A 73 9.40 -6.46 3.96
N GLY A 74 8.26 -5.80 3.91
CA GLY A 74 7.04 -6.44 3.40
C GLY A 74 6.99 -6.55 1.88
N ILE A 75 6.51 -7.70 1.39
CA ILE A 75 6.32 -8.00 -0.04
C ILE A 75 4.89 -8.46 -0.32
N VAL A 76 4.46 -8.30 -1.57
CA VAL A 76 3.19 -8.83 -2.07
C VAL A 76 3.49 -10.06 -2.92
N VAL A 77 2.83 -11.19 -2.67
CA VAL A 77 3.10 -12.49 -3.33
C VAL A 77 1.83 -13.03 -3.99
N CYS A 78 1.94 -13.51 -5.23
CA CYS A 78 0.86 -14.18 -5.93
C CYS A 78 0.77 -15.64 -5.53
N ARG A 79 -0.45 -16.14 -5.28
CA ARG A 79 -0.73 -17.56 -5.04
C ARG A 79 -1.54 -18.22 -6.17
N THR A 80 -1.71 -17.53 -7.29
CA THR A 80 -2.50 -18.02 -8.42
C THR A 80 -1.57 -18.49 -9.55
N PRO A 81 -1.66 -19.76 -9.99
CA PRO A 81 -0.95 -20.23 -11.18
C PRO A 81 -1.37 -19.47 -12.45
N PRO A 82 -0.47 -19.27 -13.44
CA PRO A 82 0.92 -19.74 -13.51
C PRO A 82 1.93 -18.86 -12.78
N ARG A 83 1.47 -17.77 -12.15
CA ARG A 83 2.30 -16.72 -11.52
C ARG A 83 2.54 -16.98 -10.03
N GLU A 84 2.25 -18.19 -9.56
CA GLU A 84 2.43 -18.58 -8.17
C GLU A 84 3.89 -18.38 -7.74
N GLY A 85 4.08 -17.66 -6.63
CA GLY A 85 5.41 -17.32 -6.11
C GLY A 85 6.01 -16.04 -6.69
N GLU A 86 5.41 -15.41 -7.71
CA GLU A 86 5.80 -14.07 -8.10
C GLU A 86 5.62 -13.11 -6.92
N ALA A 87 6.65 -12.31 -6.66
CA ALA A 87 6.69 -11.39 -5.54
C ALA A 87 7.10 -9.99 -5.99
N PHE A 88 6.48 -8.99 -5.38
CA PHE A 88 6.80 -7.59 -5.56
C PHE A 88 7.46 -7.04 -4.30
N ALA A 89 8.73 -6.67 -4.42
CA ALA A 89 9.44 -5.95 -3.38
C ALA A 89 8.80 -4.57 -3.21
N THR A 90 8.60 -4.13 -1.96
CA THR A 90 7.97 -2.83 -1.70
C THR A 90 8.89 -1.93 -0.90
N GLU A 91 8.79 -0.63 -1.19
CA GLU A 91 9.32 0.42 -0.36
C GLU A 91 8.15 1.24 0.16
N GLN A 92 8.17 1.69 1.42
CA GLN A 92 7.03 2.39 2.00
C GLN A 92 7.40 3.73 2.64
N THR A 93 6.48 4.67 2.52
CA THR A 93 6.54 5.94 3.24
C THR A 93 5.17 6.30 3.81
N TYR A 94 5.18 6.99 4.94
CA TYR A 94 3.97 7.45 5.62
C TYR A 94 4.01 8.95 5.80
N VAL A 95 2.96 9.60 5.32
CA VAL A 95 2.67 11.01 5.59
C VAL A 95 1.66 11.07 6.74
N PRO A 96 2.04 11.56 7.93
CA PRO A 96 1.12 11.69 9.05
C PRO A 96 -0.08 12.59 8.78
N SER A 97 -1.22 12.31 9.42
CA SER A 97 -2.45 13.08 9.25
C SER A 97 -2.36 14.54 9.69
N PHE A 98 -1.46 14.84 10.63
CA PHE A 98 -1.24 16.17 11.19
C PHE A 98 -0.22 16.99 10.39
N THR A 99 0.35 16.45 9.31
CA THR A 99 1.30 17.20 8.49
C THR A 99 0.60 18.37 7.79
N PRO A 100 1.11 19.61 7.93
CA PRO A 100 0.54 20.79 7.27
C PRO A 100 0.78 20.71 5.75
N GLY A 101 -0.16 21.22 4.96
CA GLY A 101 -0.11 21.18 3.48
C GLY A 101 -1.28 20.44 2.84
N TYR A 102 -1.39 20.53 1.51
CA TYR A 102 -2.38 19.79 0.72
C TYR A 102 -1.94 18.35 0.50
N ILE A 103 -2.89 17.43 0.33
CA ILE A 103 -2.58 15.99 0.23
C ILE A 103 -1.68 15.71 -0.97
N ASP A 104 -1.96 16.32 -2.12
CA ASP A 104 -1.20 16.12 -3.36
C ASP A 104 0.27 16.55 -3.20
N ASP A 105 0.52 17.74 -2.65
CA ASP A 105 1.86 18.25 -2.38
C ASP A 105 2.64 17.32 -1.43
N LEU A 106 1.97 16.82 -0.39
CA LEU A 106 2.58 15.94 0.60
C LEU A 106 2.94 14.57 0.01
N VAL A 107 2.10 14.04 -0.88
CA VAL A 107 2.37 12.80 -1.61
C VAL A 107 3.55 13.00 -2.57
N LEU A 108 3.56 14.09 -3.33
CA LEU A 108 4.65 14.41 -4.27
C LEU A 108 5.99 14.59 -3.56
N GLU A 109 6.01 15.29 -2.43
CA GLU A 109 7.22 15.45 -1.64
C GLU A 109 7.71 14.10 -1.09
N ALA A 110 6.81 13.24 -0.62
CA ALA A 110 7.17 11.91 -0.15
C ALA A 110 7.78 11.04 -1.27
N ILE A 111 7.25 11.15 -2.49
CA ILE A 111 7.81 10.50 -3.69
C ILE A 111 9.21 11.04 -3.97
N LYS A 112 9.35 12.36 -4.03
CA LYS A 112 10.62 13.04 -4.32
C LYS A 112 11.72 12.64 -3.33
N VAL A 113 11.42 12.62 -2.02
CA VAL A 113 12.38 12.23 -0.96
C VAL A 113 12.84 10.77 -1.11
N LYS A 114 11.96 9.87 -1.53
CA LYS A 114 12.34 8.46 -1.75
C LYS A 114 13.13 8.30 -3.04
N SER A 115 12.71 8.98 -4.11
CA SER A 115 13.39 8.95 -5.41
C SER A 115 14.76 9.63 -5.39
N SER A 116 14.99 10.62 -4.51
CA SER A 116 16.29 11.28 -4.37
C SER A 116 17.40 10.36 -3.84
N ARG A 117 17.06 9.15 -3.40
CA ARG A 117 18.04 8.12 -3.00
C ARG A 117 18.71 7.43 -4.18
N GLY A 118 18.25 7.68 -5.41
CA GLY A 118 18.85 7.18 -6.64
C GLY A 118 18.23 5.88 -7.16
N SER A 119 18.60 5.52 -8.39
CA SER A 119 18.04 4.39 -9.13
C SER A 119 18.26 3.05 -8.43
N ASP A 120 19.46 2.83 -7.89
CA ASP A 120 19.81 1.57 -7.24
C ASP A 120 18.96 1.29 -5.99
N TYR A 121 18.51 2.34 -5.31
CA TYR A 121 17.62 2.22 -4.16
C TYR A 121 16.21 1.79 -4.53
N GLY A 122 15.67 2.30 -5.64
CA GLY A 122 14.31 1.99 -6.09
C GLY A 122 14.20 0.83 -7.07
N LYS A 123 15.33 0.33 -7.57
CA LYS A 123 15.41 -0.74 -8.55
C LYS A 123 14.58 -1.96 -8.12
N ASP A 124 13.72 -2.42 -9.02
CA ASP A 124 12.84 -3.59 -8.85
C ASP A 124 11.88 -3.50 -7.64
N ARG A 125 11.66 -2.29 -7.09
CA ARG A 125 10.75 -2.03 -5.97
C ARG A 125 9.55 -1.22 -6.40
N HIS A 126 8.43 -1.48 -5.74
CA HIS A 126 7.20 -0.71 -5.85
C HIS A 126 7.12 0.28 -4.67
N LEU A 127 7.03 1.58 -4.94
CA LEU A 127 6.90 2.58 -3.88
C LEU A 127 5.44 2.72 -3.44
N ILE A 128 5.20 2.57 -2.15
CA ILE A 128 3.89 2.75 -1.50
C ILE A 128 3.92 4.01 -0.65
N ILE A 129 3.01 4.94 -0.97
CA ILE A 129 2.82 6.18 -0.23
C ILE A 129 1.50 6.09 0.51
N TYR A 130 1.55 5.96 1.83
CA TYR A 130 0.37 6.04 2.68
C TYR A 130 0.23 7.45 3.26
N CYS A 131 -0.84 8.15 2.89
CA CYS A 131 -1.19 9.45 3.45
C CYS A 131 -2.32 9.30 4.47
N GLY A 132 -2.00 9.55 5.74
CA GLY A 132 -2.95 9.46 6.85
C GLY A 132 -3.97 10.60 6.89
N LYS A 133 -3.76 11.66 6.10
CA LYS A 133 -4.66 12.81 6.01
C LYS A 133 -5.89 12.45 5.18
N ALA A 134 -7.06 12.85 5.65
CA ALA A 134 -8.31 12.63 4.94
C ALA A 134 -8.62 13.80 4.00
N GLY A 135 -9.04 13.52 2.77
CA GLY A 135 -9.42 14.56 1.80
C GLY A 135 -9.47 14.06 0.36
N SER A 136 -9.62 15.01 -0.57
CA SER A 136 -9.51 14.76 -2.00
C SER A 136 -8.05 14.60 -2.41
N LEU A 137 -7.84 13.83 -3.47
CA LEU A 137 -6.54 13.54 -4.06
C LEU A 137 -6.67 13.69 -5.57
N ASP A 138 -5.85 14.54 -6.19
CA ASP A 138 -5.79 14.71 -7.64
C ASP A 138 -4.73 13.75 -8.22
N LEU A 139 -5.21 12.56 -8.59
CA LEU A 139 -4.36 11.50 -9.14
C LEU A 139 -3.76 11.86 -10.50
N GLN A 140 -4.43 12.73 -11.30
CA GLN A 140 -3.92 13.19 -12.59
C GLN A 140 -2.76 14.16 -12.41
N LEU A 141 -2.91 15.10 -11.47
CA LEU A 141 -1.81 15.97 -11.08
C LEU A 141 -0.61 15.14 -10.63
N ILE A 142 -0.80 14.23 -9.67
CA ILE A 142 0.32 13.44 -9.13
C ILE A 142 1.01 12.66 -10.24
N LYS A 143 0.24 12.00 -11.12
CA LYS A 143 0.80 11.27 -12.26
C LYS A 143 1.66 12.14 -13.17
N ARG A 144 1.13 13.30 -13.56
CA ARG A 144 1.83 14.23 -14.46
C ARG A 144 3.16 14.68 -13.86
N GLU A 145 3.17 15.01 -12.57
CA GLU A 145 4.37 15.48 -11.87
C GLU A 145 5.44 14.38 -11.71
N ILE A 146 5.04 13.10 -11.66
CA ILE A 146 5.98 11.97 -11.55
C ILE A 146 6.25 11.25 -12.87
N ALA A 147 5.78 11.79 -14.01
CA ALA A 147 5.83 11.11 -15.30
C ALA A 147 7.26 10.69 -15.70
N SER A 148 8.25 11.54 -15.45
CA SER A 148 9.67 11.30 -15.73
C SER A 148 10.43 10.53 -14.63
N ASN A 149 9.76 10.16 -13.54
CA ASN A 149 10.39 9.49 -12.40
C ASN A 149 10.37 7.97 -12.60
N ASP A 150 11.47 7.41 -13.08
CA ASP A 150 11.63 5.97 -13.35
C ASP A 150 12.44 5.25 -12.27
N ILE A 151 12.55 5.83 -11.06
CA ILE A 151 13.35 5.27 -9.97
C ILE A 151 12.76 3.98 -9.41
N PHE A 152 11.43 3.86 -9.38
CA PHE A 152 10.70 2.69 -8.88
C PHE A 152 9.87 2.06 -9.99
N SER A 153 9.68 0.74 -9.93
CA SER A 153 8.90 -0.02 -10.92
C SER A 153 7.43 0.38 -10.98
N SER A 154 6.88 0.83 -9.84
CA SER A 154 5.55 1.45 -9.82
C SER A 154 5.35 2.35 -8.61
N PHE A 155 4.34 3.20 -8.67
CA PHE A 155 3.95 4.11 -7.58
C PHE A 155 2.50 3.84 -7.15
N TRP A 156 2.32 3.45 -5.89
CA TRP A 156 1.03 3.26 -5.25
C TRP A 156 0.76 4.37 -4.24
N VAL A 157 -0.37 5.05 -4.37
CA VAL A 157 -0.82 6.05 -3.41
C VAL A 157 -2.06 5.55 -2.70
N ILE A 158 -2.02 5.65 -1.37
CA ILE A 158 -3.12 5.31 -0.49
C ILE A 158 -3.43 6.56 0.33
N ALA A 159 -4.67 7.03 0.32
CA ALA A 159 -5.10 8.16 1.14
C ALA A 159 -6.44 7.87 1.81
N ARG A 160 -6.67 8.45 2.99
CA ARG A 160 -7.99 8.38 3.63
C ARG A 160 -8.98 9.27 2.87
N MET A 161 -10.18 8.78 2.63
CA MET A 161 -11.26 9.61 2.06
C MET A 161 -12.14 10.22 3.16
N SER A 162 -12.20 9.56 4.32
CA SER A 162 -13.03 9.99 5.45
C SER A 162 -12.25 9.99 6.76
N PRO A 163 -12.41 11.01 7.62
CA PRO A 163 -11.87 10.98 8.97
C PRO A 163 -12.64 10.04 9.90
N LYS A 164 -13.92 9.79 9.60
CA LYS A 164 -14.85 9.02 10.46
C LYS A 164 -14.95 7.54 10.09
N LYS A 165 -14.73 7.21 8.81
CA LYS A 165 -14.81 5.84 8.30
C LYS A 165 -13.43 5.32 7.91
N TRP A 166 -13.30 3.99 7.88
CA TRP A 166 -12.14 3.30 7.34
C TRP A 166 -12.28 3.15 5.82
N GLU A 167 -12.22 4.30 5.17
CA GLU A 167 -12.43 4.46 3.74
C GLU A 167 -11.18 5.06 3.11
N PHE A 168 -10.67 4.36 2.11
CA PHE A 168 -9.39 4.63 1.48
C PHE A 168 -9.55 4.70 -0.03
N ILE A 169 -8.84 5.63 -0.64
CA ILE A 169 -8.51 5.54 -2.06
C ILE A 169 -7.16 4.83 -2.16
N VAL A 170 -7.07 3.86 -3.07
CA VAL A 170 -5.83 3.14 -3.41
C VAL A 170 -5.66 3.25 -4.90
N SER A 171 -4.55 3.83 -5.36
CA SER A 171 -4.32 4.01 -6.78
C SER A 171 -2.91 3.61 -7.17
N ASN A 172 -2.79 2.87 -8.27
CA ASN A 172 -1.54 2.71 -8.98
C ASN A 172 -1.44 3.86 -10.00
N ILE A 173 -0.56 4.82 -9.72
CA ILE A 173 -0.46 6.08 -10.48
C ILE A 173 0.49 5.93 -11.68
N LYS A 174 1.48 5.06 -11.54
CA LYS A 174 2.43 4.73 -12.59
C LYS A 174 2.76 3.26 -12.47
N GLY A 175 2.23 2.48 -13.41
CA GLY A 175 2.34 1.03 -13.52
C GLY A 175 2.27 0.63 -14.99
N THR A 176 1.69 -0.52 -15.32
CA THR A 176 1.62 -1.01 -16.71
C THR A 176 0.58 -0.31 -17.59
N SER A 177 -0.22 0.61 -17.03
CA SER A 177 -1.31 1.31 -17.72
C SER A 177 -0.99 2.79 -17.92
N ASP A 178 -1.37 3.32 -19.09
CA ASP A 178 -1.27 4.75 -19.45
C ASP A 178 -2.26 5.65 -18.71
N GLU A 179 -3.06 5.13 -17.79
CA GLU A 179 -4.01 5.89 -16.94
C GLU A 179 -3.93 5.35 -15.51
N PRO A 180 -3.94 6.22 -14.46
CA PRO A 180 -4.01 5.76 -13.09
C PRO A 180 -5.24 4.87 -12.91
N THR A 181 -5.03 3.72 -12.30
CA THR A 181 -6.17 2.90 -11.86
C THR A 181 -6.41 3.17 -10.38
N ALA A 182 -7.66 3.41 -10.00
CA ALA A 182 -8.02 3.75 -8.63
C ALA A 182 -9.15 2.88 -8.10
N PHE A 183 -9.08 2.58 -6.81
CA PHE A 183 -10.05 1.79 -6.07
C PHE A 183 -10.47 2.53 -4.81
N GLN A 184 -11.76 2.48 -4.52
CA GLN A 184 -12.29 2.84 -3.21
C GLN A 184 -12.41 1.56 -2.38
N ILE A 185 -11.74 1.53 -1.23
CA ILE A 185 -11.79 0.41 -0.28
C ILE A 185 -12.44 0.88 1.01
N ILE A 186 -13.46 0.15 1.47
CA ILE A 186 -14.20 0.43 2.70
C ILE A 186 -14.06 -0.79 3.61
N ILE A 187 -13.35 -0.64 4.73
CA ILE A 187 -13.29 -1.68 5.76
C ILE A 187 -14.57 -1.59 6.60
N HIS A 188 -15.30 -2.72 6.70
CA HIS A 188 -16.52 -2.77 7.50
C HIS A 188 -16.21 -2.59 8.99
N SER A 189 -17.14 -1.97 9.73
CA SER A 189 -16.94 -1.63 11.15
C SER A 189 -16.77 -2.84 12.07
N ASP A 190 -17.24 -4.02 11.66
CA ASP A 190 -17.06 -5.27 12.40
C ASP A 190 -15.72 -5.97 12.11
N PHE A 191 -14.95 -5.45 11.14
CA PHE A 191 -13.66 -5.98 10.68
C PHE A 191 -13.73 -7.46 10.24
N LYS A 192 -14.88 -7.90 9.72
CA LYS A 192 -15.02 -9.23 9.13
C LYS A 192 -14.80 -9.23 7.62
N ASP A 193 -15.02 -8.09 6.98
CA ASP A 193 -14.89 -7.96 5.53
C ASP A 193 -14.59 -6.51 5.11
N TRP A 194 -14.40 -6.34 3.81
CA TRP A 194 -14.27 -5.05 3.15
C TRP A 194 -15.12 -4.99 1.88
N GLY A 195 -15.54 -3.78 1.52
CA GLY A 195 -16.02 -3.46 0.18
C GLY A 195 -14.89 -2.90 -0.66
N ILE A 196 -14.86 -3.25 -1.95
CA ILE A 196 -14.00 -2.62 -2.95
C ILE A 196 -14.86 -2.20 -4.15
N LYS A 197 -14.55 -1.02 -4.70
CA LYS A 197 -15.15 -0.51 -5.93
C LYS A 197 -14.05 0.06 -6.81
N SER A 198 -13.95 -0.42 -8.04
CA SER A 198 -13.13 0.24 -9.07
C SER A 198 -13.72 1.60 -9.40
N LEU A 199 -12.88 2.64 -9.35
CA LEU A 199 -13.21 3.98 -9.81
C LEU A 199 -12.87 4.17 -11.29
N GLY A 200 -12.39 3.10 -11.95
CA GLY A 200 -11.97 3.09 -13.33
C GLY A 200 -10.54 3.58 -13.52
N ARG A 201 -10.21 3.77 -14.80
CA ARG A 201 -9.06 4.57 -15.19
C ARG A 201 -9.47 6.03 -15.10
N LEU A 202 -8.69 6.80 -14.36
CA LEU A 202 -8.93 8.22 -14.13
C LEU A 202 -8.15 9.07 -15.11
#